data_AF-A0AAD7U2Q2-F1
#
_entry.id   AF-A0AAD7U2Q2-F1
#
_cell.length_a   1.000
_cell.length_b   1.000
_cell.length_c   1.000
_cell.angle_alpha   90.00
_cell.angle_beta   90.00
_cell.angle_gamma   90.00
#
_symmetry.space_group_name_H-M   'P 1'
#
loop_
_entity.id
_entity.type
_entity.pdbx_description
1 polymer ?
#
loop_
_entity_poly.entity_id
_entity_poly.type
_entity_poly.pdbx_seq_one_letter_code
_entity_poly.pdbx_strand_id
1 'polypeptide(L)'
;MPSPASIACAALLLPLAAVAQYNLVKEYAGESFFDDWTFYNHFDNLTSGNVNFLGDIDAYHDKLAFVNDAGNAVMRVDNTSTLKFNQNRNSIRISTKDQFTVGSVWVADLRHVPYGCSVWGAFWSSAPTWPLGGEIDTFEAVNQDYYSHMGLHTNPGCTHSSSAVQSSTLINSTDCSVQANGNQGCIISNPTHASYGADFANSGGGVYVTEFAIDGISIWYFNRSSIPSELQGNVSSINTQNLGIPVANWPADDCSINEFFQPQELVFDITLCGDYAGASSVFYQTCTGVCYDDWVLGDPSHYDTAYFEVSQELASVRTQPAFCTVCVSSSPPYYAHAHLPIAMPSACDTIPCLSDTRTLFSVEGLVAVVTGGGTGIGLMIAKALEHNGATVYIVSRRMAVLEAAARDHNRRGNLIPLQGDVTSRESMQAVADQIRQRHGYVNLLVNNAGMAKSFLPKLPGPGQADMKKYQELLWNAGPPNEFSDAFDVNVTSAWYCAVAFLDLLDAANKRGNMPGVTSQILTVSSGGGFRKDDKVFSVPYTLSKAAATHLGKMLAHFLKDWNIRSNVIAPGIFPSEMTEGLINDAYVAAGVPLRRAGDINDIGGLILFLSSRAGSYVNGTVQLIDGGRLLLYPSTY
;
A
#
# COMPACT_ATOMS: atom_id res chain seq x y z
N MET A 1 72.88 5.48 27.24
CA MET A 1 71.95 6.53 26.75
C MET A 1 71.00 5.85 25.77
N PRO A 2 69.68 5.89 25.97
CA PRO A 2 68.74 5.18 25.11
C PRO A 2 68.46 5.92 23.79
N SER A 3 67.96 5.16 22.80
CA SER A 3 67.56 5.63 21.46
C SER A 3 66.44 6.67 21.51
N PRO A 4 66.39 7.63 20.56
CA PRO A 4 65.17 8.42 20.34
C PRO A 4 64.04 7.50 19.86
N ALA A 5 62.83 7.72 20.39
CA ALA A 5 61.62 7.03 19.96
C ALA A 5 60.96 7.81 18.82
N SER A 6 60.51 7.09 17.78
CA SER A 6 59.74 7.68 16.69
C SER A 6 58.38 8.15 17.18
N ILE A 7 58.13 9.47 17.13
CA ILE A 7 56.80 10.04 17.37
C ILE A 7 55.95 9.73 16.13
N ALA A 8 55.04 8.77 16.24
CA ALA A 8 54.00 8.57 15.24
C ALA A 8 53.00 9.72 15.37
N CYS A 9 52.95 10.60 14.37
CA CYS A 9 51.84 11.54 14.24
C CYS A 9 50.56 10.75 13.97
N ALA A 10 49.74 10.58 15.00
CA ALA A 10 48.34 10.25 14.82
C ALA A 10 47.68 11.45 14.11
N ALA A 11 47.48 11.33 12.80
CA ALA A 11 46.62 12.25 12.08
C ALA A 11 45.22 12.11 12.69
N LEU A 12 44.75 13.14 13.39
CA LEU A 12 43.34 13.24 13.73
C LEU A 12 42.58 13.27 12.40
N LEU A 13 41.93 12.16 12.09
CA LEU A 13 40.74 12.17 11.27
C LEU A 13 39.70 12.99 12.05
N LEU A 14 39.69 14.30 11.81
CA LEU A 14 38.51 15.11 12.04
C LEU A 14 37.36 14.37 11.35
N PRO A 15 36.21 14.15 12.02
CA PRO A 15 35.04 13.67 11.30
C PRO A 15 34.79 14.65 10.15
N LEU A 16 34.65 14.13 8.93
CA LEU A 16 34.15 14.97 7.86
C LEU A 16 32.78 15.47 8.32
N ALA A 17 32.65 16.78 8.48
CA ALA A 17 31.34 17.39 8.64
C ALA A 17 30.49 16.90 7.47
N ALA A 18 29.40 16.19 7.78
CA ALA A 18 28.47 15.73 6.77
C ALA A 18 27.97 16.99 6.03
N VAL A 19 28.16 17.02 4.72
CA VAL A 19 27.75 18.18 3.92
C VAL A 19 26.23 18.22 3.96
N ALA A 20 25.66 19.26 4.59
CA ALA A 20 24.22 19.46 4.78
C ALA A 20 23.49 19.84 3.47
N GLN A 21 23.83 19.17 2.38
CA GLN A 21 23.25 19.36 1.06
C GLN A 21 22.17 18.30 0.82
N TYR A 22 20.95 18.75 0.60
CA TYR A 22 19.77 17.93 0.38
C TYR A 22 19.28 18.10 -1.06
N ASN A 23 19.21 17.02 -1.83
CA ASN A 23 18.75 17.03 -3.22
C ASN A 23 17.24 16.81 -3.29
N LEU A 24 16.56 17.45 -4.26
CA LEU A 24 15.13 17.27 -4.52
C LEU A 24 14.78 15.80 -4.80
N VAL A 25 13.81 15.26 -4.05
CA VAL A 25 13.30 13.89 -4.24
C VAL A 25 11.79 13.84 -4.51
N LYS A 26 11.03 14.83 -4.03
CA LYS A 26 9.58 14.91 -4.18
C LYS A 26 9.15 16.37 -4.29
N GLU A 27 8.15 16.62 -5.11
CA GLU A 27 7.49 17.91 -5.31
C GLU A 27 5.98 17.66 -5.27
N TYR A 28 5.25 18.53 -4.56
CA TYR A 28 3.79 18.52 -4.47
C TYR A 28 3.30 19.83 -5.06
N ALA A 29 2.92 19.85 -6.33
CA ALA A 29 2.60 21.08 -7.05
C ALA A 29 1.55 20.87 -8.14
N GLY A 30 0.87 21.97 -8.51
CA GLY A 30 -0.10 22.04 -9.59
C GLY A 30 -1.29 21.09 -9.44
N GLU A 31 -1.92 20.74 -10.56
CA GLU A 31 -3.07 19.81 -10.64
C GLU A 31 -2.83 18.48 -9.92
N SER A 32 -1.60 17.99 -9.90
CA SER A 32 -1.19 16.75 -9.23
C SER A 32 -0.96 16.88 -7.72
N PHE A 33 -1.14 18.06 -7.12
CA PHE A 33 -0.83 18.29 -5.70
C PHE A 33 -1.48 17.23 -4.80
N PHE A 34 -2.77 16.96 -4.97
CA PHE A 34 -3.55 16.03 -4.15
C PHE A 34 -3.39 14.55 -4.54
N ASP A 35 -2.78 14.23 -5.68
CA ASP A 35 -2.66 12.85 -6.18
C ASP A 35 -1.89 11.94 -5.21
N ASP A 36 -0.92 12.51 -4.48
CA ASP A 36 -0.07 11.82 -3.51
C ASP A 36 -0.43 12.13 -2.05
N TRP A 37 -1.71 12.46 -1.77
CA TRP A 37 -2.23 12.62 -0.40
C TRP A 37 -3.43 11.74 -0.10
N THR A 38 -3.58 11.33 1.16
CA THR A 38 -4.66 10.51 1.68
C THR A 38 -5.61 11.37 2.50
N PHE A 39 -6.89 11.42 2.11
CA PHE A 39 -7.94 12.11 2.84
C PHE A 39 -8.44 11.25 4.01
N TYR A 40 -8.53 11.84 5.21
CA TYR A 40 -8.87 11.11 6.44
C TYR A 40 -10.29 10.53 6.47
N ASN A 41 -11.25 11.22 5.82
CA ASN A 41 -12.65 10.77 5.64
C ASN A 41 -13.35 10.27 6.91
N HIS A 42 -13.36 11.10 7.96
CA HIS A 42 -13.94 10.78 9.26
C HIS A 42 -14.31 12.07 10.02
N PHE A 43 -15.19 12.00 11.02
CA PHE A 43 -15.33 13.12 11.97
C PHE A 43 -14.05 13.26 12.80
N ASP A 44 -13.76 14.46 13.32
CA ASP A 44 -12.60 14.63 14.19
C ASP A 44 -12.77 13.88 15.52
N ASN A 45 -12.14 12.72 15.56
CA ASN A 45 -12.01 11.82 16.70
C ASN A 45 -10.56 11.78 17.22
N LEU A 46 -9.71 12.72 16.78
CA LEU A 46 -8.29 12.80 17.12
C LEU A 46 -8.06 13.93 18.14
N THR A 47 -8.63 15.11 17.88
CA THR A 47 -8.51 16.32 18.71
C THR A 47 -9.88 16.90 19.09
N SER A 48 -10.91 16.05 19.05
CA SER A 48 -12.28 16.32 19.53
C SER A 48 -12.99 17.52 18.86
N GLY A 49 -12.53 17.95 17.68
CA GLY A 49 -13.04 19.11 16.96
C GLY A 49 -14.45 18.92 16.39
N ASN A 50 -15.11 20.04 16.12
CA ASN A 50 -16.48 20.08 15.58
C ASN A 50 -16.50 19.99 14.05
N VAL A 51 -15.73 19.06 13.49
CA VAL A 51 -15.46 18.92 12.07
C VAL A 51 -15.79 17.51 11.54
N ASN A 52 -16.30 17.47 10.31
CA ASN A 52 -16.26 16.29 9.45
C ASN A 52 -15.13 16.48 8.43
N PHE A 53 -14.07 15.70 8.52
CA PHE A 53 -13.06 15.66 7.48
C PHE A 53 -13.59 14.82 6.33
N LEU A 54 -13.79 15.43 5.16
CA LEU A 54 -14.35 14.74 3.99
C LEU A 54 -13.32 13.81 3.32
N GLY A 55 -13.84 12.80 2.62
CA GLY A 55 -13.08 12.05 1.61
C GLY A 55 -12.84 12.87 0.35
N ASP A 56 -11.97 12.38 -0.52
CA ASP A 56 -11.56 13.02 -1.77
C ASP A 56 -12.74 13.41 -2.68
N ILE A 57 -13.64 12.47 -2.96
CA ILE A 57 -14.82 12.68 -3.84
C ILE A 57 -15.68 13.85 -3.36
N ASP A 58 -16.02 13.88 -2.07
CA ASP A 58 -16.90 14.90 -1.49
C ASP A 58 -16.14 16.24 -1.32
N ALA A 59 -14.85 16.19 -0.95
CA ALA A 59 -14.01 17.38 -0.84
C ALA A 59 -13.81 18.10 -2.19
N TYR A 60 -13.66 17.36 -3.29
CA TYR A 60 -13.59 17.94 -4.64
C TYR A 60 -14.96 18.48 -5.11
N HIS A 61 -16.06 17.78 -4.79
CA HIS A 61 -17.41 18.23 -5.12
C HIS A 61 -17.77 19.55 -4.40
N ASP A 62 -17.52 19.60 -3.10
CA ASP A 62 -17.82 20.75 -2.23
C ASP A 62 -16.76 21.87 -2.33
N LYS A 63 -15.69 21.66 -3.13
CA LYS A 63 -14.55 22.58 -3.30
C LYS A 63 -13.82 22.92 -2.00
N LEU A 64 -13.69 21.92 -1.12
CA LEU A 64 -12.87 21.99 0.09
C LEU A 64 -11.41 21.62 -0.20
N ALA A 65 -11.16 20.84 -1.24
CA ALA A 65 -9.85 20.67 -1.87
C ALA A 65 -9.96 21.00 -3.36
N PHE A 66 -9.09 21.85 -3.89
CA PHE A 66 -8.98 22.12 -5.34
C PHE A 66 -7.68 22.85 -5.68
N VAL A 67 -7.32 22.88 -6.95
CA VAL A 67 -6.24 23.73 -7.47
C VAL A 67 -6.86 24.98 -8.10
N ASN A 68 -6.35 26.16 -7.76
CA ASN A 68 -6.90 27.44 -8.23
C ASN A 68 -6.29 27.86 -9.59
N ASP A 69 -6.84 28.91 -10.21
CA ASP A 69 -6.38 29.41 -11.51
C ASP A 69 -4.90 29.85 -11.54
N ALA A 70 -4.27 30.05 -10.37
CA ALA A 70 -2.85 30.34 -10.21
C ALA A 70 -1.99 29.09 -9.98
N GLY A 71 -2.56 27.89 -10.13
CA GLY A 71 -1.90 26.58 -9.95
C GLY A 71 -1.68 26.17 -8.49
N ASN A 72 -2.13 26.98 -7.52
CA ASN A 72 -1.90 26.74 -6.11
C ASN A 72 -2.97 25.79 -5.54
N ALA A 73 -2.57 24.88 -4.66
CA ALA A 73 -3.48 23.96 -4.00
C ALA A 73 -4.17 24.66 -2.82
N VAL A 74 -5.50 24.65 -2.83
CA VAL A 74 -6.35 25.27 -1.82
C VAL A 74 -7.03 24.18 -0.98
N MET A 75 -6.92 24.31 0.34
CA MET A 75 -7.52 23.42 1.33
C MET A 75 -8.32 24.26 2.31
N ARG A 76 -9.65 24.08 2.40
CA ARG A 76 -10.53 24.99 3.14
C ARG A 76 -11.62 24.32 3.96
N VAL A 77 -12.10 25.07 4.96
CA VAL A 77 -13.36 24.81 5.67
C VAL A 77 -14.54 25.24 4.81
N ASP A 78 -15.68 24.54 4.94
CA ASP A 78 -16.96 24.92 4.35
C ASP A 78 -17.46 26.25 4.91
N ASN A 79 -17.39 27.29 4.06
CA ASN A 79 -17.84 28.65 4.32
C ASN A 79 -19.22 28.96 3.72
N THR A 80 -20.03 27.94 3.40
CA THR A 80 -21.33 28.10 2.74
C THR A 80 -22.51 27.47 3.47
N SER A 81 -22.33 26.33 4.15
CA SER A 81 -23.45 25.63 4.78
C SER A 81 -23.89 26.25 6.11
N THR A 82 -25.19 26.46 6.26
CA THR A 82 -25.83 26.70 7.56
C THR A 82 -26.05 25.38 8.30
N LEU A 83 -25.48 25.26 9.50
CA LEU A 83 -25.58 24.05 10.31
C LEU A 83 -26.74 24.12 11.32
N LYS A 84 -27.14 22.95 11.83
CA LYS A 84 -28.03 22.81 12.98
C LYS A 84 -27.24 22.28 14.17
N PHE A 85 -27.77 22.51 15.38
CA PHE A 85 -27.22 21.95 16.60
C PHE A 85 -26.95 20.43 16.49
N ASN A 86 -25.80 20.01 17.01
CA ASN A 86 -25.27 18.64 16.90
C ASN A 86 -24.90 18.20 15.46
N GLN A 87 -24.56 19.16 14.59
CA GLN A 87 -23.85 18.91 13.33
C GLN A 87 -22.42 19.51 13.40
N ASN A 88 -21.49 18.86 12.71
CA ASN A 88 -20.13 19.34 12.51
C ASN A 88 -20.01 20.07 11.15
N ARG A 89 -19.03 20.97 11.02
CA ARG A 89 -18.73 21.67 9.76
C ARG A 89 -17.82 20.81 8.89
N ASN A 90 -17.98 20.86 7.57
CA ASN A 90 -17.12 20.11 6.67
C ASN A 90 -15.76 20.83 6.52
N SER A 91 -14.69 20.06 6.51
CA SER A 91 -13.30 20.47 6.27
C SER A 91 -12.53 19.28 5.68
N ILE A 92 -11.21 19.37 5.59
CA ILE A 92 -10.34 18.26 5.20
C ILE A 92 -9.13 18.12 6.11
N ARG A 93 -8.68 16.88 6.23
CA ARG A 93 -7.40 16.46 6.78
C ARG A 93 -6.76 15.54 5.76
N ILE A 94 -5.55 15.87 5.34
CA ILE A 94 -4.79 15.07 4.39
C ILE A 94 -3.40 14.74 4.95
N SER A 95 -2.94 13.50 4.79
CA SER A 95 -1.53 13.12 5.03
C SER A 95 -0.85 12.67 3.74
N THR A 96 0.47 12.85 3.62
CA THR A 96 1.21 12.42 2.44
C THR A 96 1.17 10.89 2.29
N LYS A 97 1.01 10.41 1.05
CA LYS A 97 1.30 9.01 0.66
C LYS A 97 2.79 8.71 0.64
N ASP A 98 3.62 9.52 1.30
CA ASP A 98 5.03 9.33 1.50
C ASP A 98 5.37 9.60 2.97
N GLN A 99 6.35 8.88 3.48
CA GLN A 99 6.97 9.05 4.78
C GLN A 99 8.43 9.49 4.60
N PHE A 100 8.86 10.41 5.46
CA PHE A 100 10.17 11.03 5.39
C PHE A 100 10.96 10.70 6.64
N THR A 101 12.14 10.10 6.45
CA THR A 101 13.05 9.70 7.52
C THR A 101 13.93 10.87 7.95
N VAL A 102 14.61 10.69 9.09
CA VAL A 102 15.81 11.44 9.43
C VAL A 102 16.75 11.53 8.22
N GLY A 103 17.33 12.71 7.99
CA GLY A 103 18.10 13.05 6.78
C GLY A 103 17.28 13.70 5.66
N SER A 104 16.14 14.32 6.00
CA SER A 104 15.27 15.03 5.03
C SER A 104 15.02 16.49 5.40
N VAL A 105 14.71 17.31 4.38
CA VAL A 105 14.31 18.71 4.50
C VAL A 105 12.98 18.90 3.77
N TRP A 106 12.00 19.47 4.44
CA TRP A 106 10.68 19.77 3.92
C TRP A 106 10.53 21.28 3.75
N VAL A 107 9.94 21.70 2.63
CA VAL A 107 9.68 23.11 2.32
C VAL A 107 8.20 23.26 2.02
N ALA A 108 7.53 24.12 2.78
CA ALA A 108 6.13 24.49 2.57
C ALA A 108 6.07 25.99 2.25
N ASP A 109 5.82 26.31 0.97
CA ASP A 109 5.58 27.67 0.52
C ASP A 109 4.07 27.95 0.52
N LEU A 110 3.63 28.80 1.44
CA LEU A 110 2.23 29.07 1.72
C LEU A 110 1.93 30.53 1.35
N ARG A 111 0.93 30.73 0.49
CA ARG A 111 0.38 32.05 0.12
C ARG A 111 -0.66 32.53 1.13
N HIS A 112 -1.38 31.58 1.73
CA HIS A 112 -2.39 31.82 2.76
C HIS A 112 -2.36 30.68 3.80
N VAL A 113 -2.72 31.01 5.05
CA VAL A 113 -2.92 30.06 6.15
C VAL A 113 -4.29 30.31 6.80
N PRO A 114 -4.96 29.28 7.34
CA PRO A 114 -6.31 29.41 7.86
C PRO A 114 -6.34 30.18 9.19
N TYR A 115 -7.17 31.20 9.29
CA TYR A 115 -7.38 31.94 10.55
C TYR A 115 -8.82 32.39 10.74
N GLY A 116 -9.21 32.58 12.00
CA GLY A 116 -10.57 32.90 12.39
C GLY A 116 -10.91 32.33 13.76
N CYS A 117 -11.88 32.91 14.46
CA CYS A 117 -12.34 32.32 15.72
C CYS A 117 -12.89 30.90 15.47
N SER A 118 -12.64 30.01 16.44
CA SER A 118 -12.78 28.55 16.37
C SER A 118 -11.80 27.82 15.44
N VAL A 119 -11.06 28.48 14.55
CA VAL A 119 -10.18 27.80 13.59
C VAL A 119 -8.94 27.24 14.29
N TRP A 120 -8.56 26.01 13.94
CA TRP A 120 -7.29 25.39 14.31
C TRP A 120 -6.69 24.83 13.03
N GLY A 121 -5.59 25.43 12.57
CA GLY A 121 -4.93 25.02 11.33
C GLY A 121 -3.50 24.59 11.59
N ALA A 122 -3.12 23.45 11.01
CA ALA A 122 -1.79 22.89 11.19
C ALA A 122 -1.18 22.42 9.86
N PHE A 123 0.11 22.68 9.70
CA PHE A 123 1.02 21.96 8.80
C PHE A 123 2.12 21.35 9.65
N TRP A 124 2.13 20.02 9.70
CA TRP A 124 2.88 19.26 10.69
C TRP A 124 3.30 17.92 10.12
N SER A 125 3.96 17.10 10.93
CA SER A 125 4.27 15.73 10.56
C SER A 125 4.08 14.77 11.72
N SER A 126 3.66 13.55 11.44
CA SER A 126 3.46 12.52 12.47
C SER A 126 3.90 11.14 11.99
N ALA A 127 4.44 10.33 12.89
CA ALA A 127 4.57 8.90 12.64
C ALA A 127 3.23 8.17 12.86
N PRO A 128 2.89 7.13 12.07
CA PRO A 128 1.66 6.34 12.27
C PRO A 128 1.52 5.64 13.64
N THR A 129 2.57 5.68 14.47
CA THR A 129 2.66 5.05 15.79
C THR A 129 2.49 6.06 16.94
N TRP A 130 2.01 7.28 16.66
CA TRP A 130 1.86 8.36 17.63
C TRP A 130 1.36 7.92 19.02
N PRO A 131 1.97 8.40 20.13
CA PRO A 131 3.11 9.32 20.22
C PRO A 131 4.48 8.61 20.13
N LEU A 132 4.53 7.29 19.90
CA LEU A 132 5.77 6.49 19.98
C LEU A 132 6.81 6.89 18.93
N GLY A 133 6.37 7.25 17.73
CA GLY A 133 7.24 7.68 16.65
C GLY A 133 7.38 9.20 16.49
N GLY A 134 6.90 9.98 17.46
CA GLY A 134 7.01 11.44 17.48
C GLY A 134 6.10 12.18 16.49
N GLU A 135 5.98 13.49 16.73
CA GLU A 135 5.25 14.48 15.92
C GLU A 135 6.03 15.80 15.91
N ILE A 136 6.00 16.51 14.78
CA ILE A 136 6.75 17.75 14.51
C ILE A 136 5.81 18.80 13.93
N ASP A 137 5.48 19.81 14.71
CA ASP A 137 4.61 20.91 14.29
C ASP A 137 5.44 21.98 13.61
N THR A 138 5.31 22.09 12.29
CA THR A 138 6.05 23.07 11.48
C THR A 138 5.36 24.42 11.45
N PHE A 139 4.03 24.39 11.44
CA PHE A 139 3.15 25.53 11.63
C PHE A 139 1.92 25.00 12.36
N GLU A 140 1.62 25.55 13.53
CA GLU A 140 0.33 25.37 14.18
C GLU A 140 -0.17 26.71 14.70
N ALA A 141 -1.47 27.00 14.53
CA ALA A 141 -2.08 28.17 15.10
C ALA A 141 -3.59 27.99 15.32
N VAL A 142 -4.12 28.76 16.28
CA VAL A 142 -5.52 28.69 16.72
C VAL A 142 -6.17 30.06 16.82
N ASN A 143 -7.47 30.10 16.57
CA ASN A 143 -8.33 31.28 16.75
C ASN A 143 -7.82 32.52 16.00
N GLN A 144 -7.71 33.66 16.71
CA GLN A 144 -7.12 34.90 16.23
C GLN A 144 -5.80 35.18 16.99
N ASP A 145 -4.98 34.13 17.23
CA ASP A 145 -3.62 34.32 17.75
C ASP A 145 -2.80 35.25 16.83
N TYR A 146 -1.72 35.80 17.36
CA TYR A 146 -0.82 36.72 16.67
C TYR A 146 0.38 36.00 16.05
N TYR A 147 0.69 34.77 16.45
CA TYR A 147 1.87 34.05 16.02
C TYR A 147 1.51 32.60 15.70
N SER A 148 2.21 31.99 14.74
CA SER A 148 2.22 30.53 14.61
C SER A 148 3.28 29.91 15.51
N HIS A 149 2.99 28.75 16.04
CA HIS A 149 3.87 28.00 16.93
C HIS A 149 4.49 26.81 16.19
N MET A 150 5.61 26.32 16.72
CA MET A 150 6.31 25.13 16.26
C MET A 150 6.61 24.24 17.48
N GLY A 151 6.51 22.93 17.33
CA GLY A 151 6.44 22.00 18.46
C GLY A 151 7.04 20.64 18.17
N LEU A 152 7.40 19.94 19.24
CA LEU A 152 7.66 18.50 19.22
C LEU A 152 6.83 17.80 20.29
N HIS A 153 6.25 16.67 19.91
CA HIS A 153 5.48 15.78 20.77
C HIS A 153 6.11 14.38 20.74
N THR A 154 6.47 13.85 21.91
CA THR A 154 7.21 12.58 22.03
C THR A 154 6.70 11.69 23.17
N ASN A 155 7.31 10.51 23.31
CA ASN A 155 7.33 9.79 24.59
C ASN A 155 8.27 10.45 25.62
N PRO A 156 8.19 10.07 26.92
CA PRO A 156 9.10 10.53 27.96
C PRO A 156 10.57 10.28 27.62
N GLY A 157 11.41 11.32 27.75
CA GLY A 157 12.87 11.22 27.59
C GLY A 157 13.50 12.22 26.61
N CYS A 158 12.70 12.93 25.80
CA CYS A 158 13.14 14.02 24.94
C CYS A 158 12.87 15.37 25.61
N THR A 159 13.89 16.22 25.71
CA THR A 159 13.73 17.59 26.22
C THR A 159 14.45 18.62 25.34
N HIS A 160 13.89 19.83 25.24
CA HIS A 160 14.52 20.98 24.58
C HIS A 160 15.77 21.42 25.36
N SER A 161 16.91 21.41 24.70
CA SER A 161 18.19 21.70 25.36
C SER A 161 18.47 23.20 25.51
N SER A 162 19.07 23.54 26.65
CA SER A 162 19.62 24.88 26.88
C SER A 162 20.79 25.28 25.95
N SER A 163 21.34 24.33 25.18
CA SER A 163 22.35 24.56 24.14
C SER A 163 21.76 25.08 22.81
N ALA A 164 20.44 25.01 22.63
CA ALA A 164 19.77 25.25 21.34
C ALA A 164 20.11 26.63 20.74
N VAL A 165 20.68 26.60 19.54
CA VAL A 165 20.93 27.82 18.73
C VAL A 165 19.70 28.07 17.86
N GLN A 166 18.91 29.06 18.26
CA GLN A 166 17.65 29.45 17.63
C GLN A 166 17.36 30.94 17.84
N SER A 167 16.50 31.55 17.01
CA SER A 167 16.18 32.98 17.08
C SER A 167 14.96 33.31 17.95
N SER A 168 14.20 32.31 18.41
CA SER A 168 13.02 32.50 19.25
C SER A 168 13.07 31.70 20.56
N THR A 169 12.05 31.82 21.39
CA THR A 169 12.00 31.25 22.74
C THR A 169 10.93 30.17 22.87
N LEU A 170 11.28 29.13 23.62
CA LEU A 170 10.35 28.14 24.18
C LEU A 170 9.31 28.86 25.07
N ILE A 171 8.02 28.57 24.91
CA ILE A 171 6.91 29.28 25.57
C ILE A 171 6.17 28.47 26.65
N ASN A 172 6.37 27.15 26.74
CA ASN A 172 5.70 26.30 27.72
C ASN A 172 6.65 25.42 28.58
N SER A 173 7.19 24.34 28.02
CA SER A 173 7.80 23.21 28.73
C SER A 173 9.06 22.77 28.00
N THR A 174 10.14 22.49 28.73
CA THR A 174 11.32 21.86 28.13
C THR A 174 11.08 20.38 27.84
N ASP A 175 10.18 19.71 28.56
CA ASP A 175 9.82 18.32 28.28
C ASP A 175 8.84 18.26 27.10
N CYS A 176 9.23 17.53 26.06
CA CYS A 176 8.47 17.32 24.82
C CYS A 176 7.48 16.15 24.93
N SER A 177 7.53 15.42 26.04
CA SER A 177 6.66 14.28 26.29
C SER A 177 5.20 14.68 26.42
N VAL A 178 4.32 13.99 25.67
CA VAL A 178 2.87 14.16 25.78
C VAL A 178 2.34 13.90 27.21
N GLN A 179 3.10 13.16 28.02
CA GLN A 179 2.77 12.83 29.41
C GLN A 179 3.17 13.91 30.41
N ALA A 180 4.07 14.83 30.06
CA ALA A 180 4.66 15.78 31.01
C ALA A 180 3.78 17.01 31.28
N ASN A 181 3.03 17.45 30.27
CA ASN A 181 2.31 18.74 30.28
C ASN A 181 0.89 18.66 29.71
N GLY A 182 0.32 17.46 29.60
CA GLY A 182 -1.04 17.25 29.09
C GLY A 182 -1.14 17.40 27.57
N ASN A 183 -0.22 16.75 26.85
CA ASN A 183 -0.08 16.80 25.40
C ASN A 183 0.12 18.21 24.81
N GLN A 184 0.90 19.07 25.48
CA GLN A 184 1.30 20.37 24.91
C GLN A 184 2.66 20.35 24.21
N GLY A 185 3.43 19.25 24.28
CA GLY A 185 4.77 19.19 23.66
C GLY A 185 5.73 20.26 24.18
N CYS A 186 6.84 20.48 23.48
CA CYS A 186 7.81 21.53 23.81
C CYS A 186 7.81 22.62 22.72
N ILE A 187 7.04 23.69 22.96
CA ILE A 187 6.60 24.65 21.94
C ILE A 187 7.46 25.92 21.91
N ILE A 188 7.86 26.33 20.71
CA ILE A 188 8.53 27.59 20.40
C ILE A 188 7.59 28.45 19.54
N SER A 189 7.40 29.71 19.91
CA SER A 189 6.53 30.62 19.15
C SER A 189 7.31 31.38 18.08
N ASN A 190 6.69 31.75 16.96
CA ASN A 190 7.32 32.65 15.99
C ASN A 190 7.45 34.07 16.57
N PRO A 191 8.54 34.82 16.29
CA PRO A 191 8.76 36.15 16.85
C PRO A 191 8.07 37.29 16.07
N THR A 192 7.18 36.99 15.11
CA THR A 192 6.62 37.98 14.17
C THR A 192 5.15 37.71 13.84
N HIS A 193 4.35 38.78 13.79
CA HIS A 193 2.92 38.70 13.43
C HIS A 193 2.69 38.21 12.00
N ALA A 194 3.63 38.46 11.11
CA ALA A 194 3.55 37.96 9.74
C ALA A 194 3.65 36.43 9.61
N SER A 195 3.90 35.70 10.72
CA SER A 195 3.89 34.22 10.75
C SER A 195 2.48 33.62 10.79
N TYR A 196 1.44 34.41 11.08
CA TYR A 196 0.07 33.91 11.14
C TYR A 196 -0.98 34.96 10.77
N GLY A 197 -2.24 34.52 10.63
CA GLY A 197 -3.40 35.39 10.56
C GLY A 197 -3.47 36.29 9.32
N ALA A 198 -4.16 37.42 9.49
CA ALA A 198 -4.29 38.42 8.44
C ALA A 198 -2.94 39.02 8.02
N ASP A 199 -1.95 39.12 8.91
CA ASP A 199 -0.63 39.68 8.59
C ASP A 199 0.21 38.75 7.72
N PHE A 200 0.09 37.43 7.91
CA PHE A 200 0.61 36.43 6.98
C PHE A 200 -0.04 36.61 5.59
N ALA A 201 -1.36 36.61 5.51
CA ALA A 201 -2.09 36.74 4.25
C ALA A 201 -1.77 38.06 3.51
N ASN A 202 -1.81 39.19 4.24
CA ASN A 202 -1.57 40.53 3.68
C ASN A 202 -0.12 40.74 3.21
N SER A 203 0.85 39.99 3.74
CA SER A 203 2.24 40.03 3.26
C SER A 203 2.53 39.09 2.07
N GLY A 204 1.49 38.40 1.55
CA GLY A 204 1.65 37.40 0.49
C GLY A 204 2.21 36.06 1.00
N GLY A 205 2.09 35.83 2.31
CA GLY A 205 2.49 34.63 3.01
C GLY A 205 3.98 34.47 3.25
N GLY A 206 4.48 33.25 3.17
CA GLY A 206 5.85 32.91 3.50
C GLY A 206 6.19 31.45 3.32
N VAL A 207 7.42 31.09 3.65
CA VAL A 207 7.98 29.74 3.50
C VAL A 207 8.40 29.22 4.86
N TYR A 208 7.92 28.03 5.20
CA TYR A 208 8.45 27.21 6.28
C TYR A 208 9.44 26.19 5.72
N VAL A 209 10.56 26.01 6.41
CA VAL A 209 11.55 24.96 6.12
C VAL A 209 11.80 24.16 7.38
N THR A 210 11.61 22.84 7.32
CA THR A 210 11.88 21.92 8.42
C THR A 210 13.01 20.99 8.02
N GLU A 211 14.13 21.05 8.74
CA GLU A 211 15.22 20.08 8.66
C GLU A 211 15.01 19.01 9.72
N PHE A 212 14.77 17.77 9.28
CA PHE A 212 14.66 16.59 10.12
C PHE A 212 15.98 15.82 10.02
N ALA A 213 16.98 16.26 10.79
CA ALA A 213 18.34 15.73 10.77
C ALA A 213 18.66 14.87 12.00
N ILE A 214 19.80 14.18 11.96
CA ILE A 214 20.22 13.24 13.02
C ILE A 214 20.71 13.97 14.29
N ASP A 215 21.22 15.19 14.10
CA ASP A 215 21.77 16.08 15.11
C ASP A 215 20.76 17.10 15.65
N GLY A 216 19.54 17.13 15.09
CA GLY A 216 18.42 17.90 15.62
C GLY A 216 17.27 18.09 14.63
N ILE A 217 16.18 18.66 15.13
CA ILE A 217 15.09 19.19 14.29
C ILE A 217 15.20 20.72 14.31
N SER A 218 15.28 21.36 13.14
CA SER A 218 15.39 22.81 13.00
C SER A 218 14.34 23.35 12.04
N ILE A 219 13.71 24.47 12.40
CA ILE A 219 12.61 25.07 11.63
C ILE A 219 12.89 26.55 11.39
N TRP A 220 12.85 26.95 10.13
CA TRP A 220 12.95 28.34 9.68
C TRP A 220 11.61 28.82 9.15
N TYR A 221 11.28 30.08 9.42
CA TYR A 221 10.19 30.80 8.75
C TYR A 221 10.78 32.01 8.02
N PHE A 222 10.39 32.20 6.76
CA PHE A 222 10.71 33.38 5.96
C PHE A 222 9.42 34.03 5.46
N ASN A 223 9.22 35.31 5.78
CA ASN A 223 8.19 36.12 5.12
C ASN A 223 8.45 36.16 3.59
N ARG A 224 7.39 36.25 2.78
CA ARG A 224 7.45 36.38 1.32
C ARG A 224 8.54 37.33 0.81
N SER A 225 8.70 38.50 1.45
CA SER A 225 9.68 39.51 1.03
C SER A 225 11.13 39.18 1.40
N SER A 226 11.36 38.15 2.21
CA SER A 226 12.67 37.77 2.78
C SER A 226 13.06 36.31 2.51
N ILE A 227 12.39 35.63 1.57
CA ILE A 227 12.77 34.26 1.16
C ILE A 227 14.21 34.30 0.58
N PRO A 228 15.18 33.54 1.12
CA PRO A 228 16.55 33.52 0.60
C PRO A 228 16.63 32.91 -0.81
N SER A 229 17.65 33.30 -1.58
CA SER A 229 17.89 32.82 -2.96
C SER A 229 17.99 31.29 -3.08
N GLU A 230 18.46 30.65 -2.03
CA GLU A 230 18.58 29.21 -1.81
C GLU A 230 17.22 28.47 -1.91
N LEU A 231 16.12 29.21 -1.75
CA LEU A 231 14.74 28.75 -1.81
C LEU A 231 13.96 29.37 -2.99
N GLN A 232 14.63 30.04 -3.95
CA GLN A 232 13.95 30.72 -5.06
C GLN A 232 14.20 30.04 -6.41
N GLY A 233 13.11 29.71 -7.12
CA GLY A 233 13.14 29.09 -8.44
C GLY A 233 13.39 27.58 -8.40
N ASN A 234 13.75 27.00 -9.55
CA ASN A 234 13.91 25.55 -9.70
C ASN A 234 15.25 25.06 -9.11
N VAL A 235 15.36 25.08 -7.78
CA VAL A 235 16.57 24.73 -7.03
C VAL A 235 16.58 23.22 -6.71
N SER A 236 17.45 22.48 -7.41
CA SER A 236 17.58 21.03 -7.28
C SER A 236 18.22 20.55 -5.97
N SER A 237 18.87 21.43 -5.19
CA SER A 237 19.41 21.10 -3.87
C SER A 237 19.50 22.28 -2.92
N ILE A 238 19.12 22.10 -1.66
CA ILE A 238 19.25 23.09 -0.58
C ILE A 238 20.49 22.76 0.28
N ASN A 239 21.18 23.79 0.78
CA ASN A 239 22.09 23.67 1.93
C ASN A 239 21.51 24.45 3.11
N THR A 240 21.10 23.77 4.17
CA THR A 240 20.42 24.37 5.34
C THR A 240 21.35 25.30 6.12
N GLN A 241 22.67 25.07 6.09
CA GLN A 241 23.66 25.95 6.72
C GLN A 241 23.69 27.37 6.13
N ASN A 242 23.17 27.56 4.92
CA ASN A 242 23.06 28.88 4.28
C ASN A 242 21.77 29.64 4.69
N LEU A 243 20.80 28.97 5.32
CA LEU A 243 19.52 29.58 5.71
C LEU A 243 19.63 30.47 6.97
N GLY A 244 20.77 30.44 7.65
CA GLY A 244 21.02 31.20 8.88
C GLY A 244 20.48 30.50 10.13
N ILE A 245 20.27 31.27 11.20
CA ILE A 245 19.79 30.73 12.48
C ILE A 245 18.30 30.35 12.35
N PRO A 246 17.89 29.10 12.69
CA PRO A 246 16.50 28.70 12.67
C PRO A 246 15.67 29.45 13.72
N VAL A 247 14.36 29.54 13.50
CA VAL A 247 13.42 30.15 14.46
C VAL A 247 13.28 29.25 15.69
N ALA A 248 13.18 27.93 15.46
CA ALA A 248 13.06 26.90 16.47
C ALA A 248 14.09 25.78 16.20
N ASN A 249 14.74 25.27 17.25
CA ASN A 249 15.75 24.21 17.15
C ASN A 249 15.70 23.29 18.38
N TRP A 250 15.55 22.01 18.14
CA TRP A 250 15.65 20.95 19.14
C TRP A 250 16.88 20.09 18.81
N PRO A 251 18.07 20.42 19.36
CA PRO A 251 19.29 19.68 19.10
C PRO A 251 19.23 18.29 19.77
N ALA A 252 19.96 17.33 19.20
CA ALA A 252 19.96 15.94 19.65
C ALA A 252 20.63 15.71 21.03
N ASP A 253 21.19 16.74 21.66
CA ASP A 253 21.91 16.70 22.95
C ASP A 253 21.06 16.05 24.06
N ASP A 254 19.83 16.52 24.23
CA ASP A 254 18.88 16.07 25.26
C ASP A 254 17.59 15.45 24.64
N CYS A 255 17.63 15.15 23.34
CA CYS A 255 16.54 14.51 22.59
C CYS A 255 17.08 13.71 21.39
N SER A 256 17.41 12.43 21.60
CA SER A 256 17.94 11.54 20.56
C SER A 256 16.93 11.37 19.41
N ILE A 257 17.16 12.02 18.26
CA ILE A 257 16.17 12.06 17.16
C ILE A 257 15.81 10.65 16.66
N ASN A 258 16.80 9.76 16.52
CA ASN A 258 16.58 8.36 16.12
C ASN A 258 15.84 7.50 17.16
N GLU A 259 15.72 7.95 18.41
CA GLU A 259 15.01 7.25 19.49
C GLU A 259 13.53 7.67 19.55
N PHE A 260 13.27 8.98 19.39
CA PHE A 260 11.95 9.56 19.56
C PHE A 260 11.16 9.76 18.25
N PHE A 261 11.83 9.80 17.10
CA PHE A 261 11.20 10.08 15.81
C PHE A 261 11.39 8.94 14.79
N GLN A 262 10.25 8.41 14.33
CA GLN A 262 10.16 7.45 13.22
C GLN A 262 9.99 8.19 11.88
N PRO A 263 9.89 7.51 10.72
CA PRO A 263 9.53 8.15 9.46
C PRO A 263 8.18 8.87 9.57
N GLN A 264 8.13 10.13 9.17
CA GLN A 264 6.99 11.03 9.38
C GLN A 264 6.16 11.19 8.10
N GLU A 265 4.83 11.13 8.19
CA GLU A 265 3.92 11.63 7.15
C GLU A 265 3.71 13.13 7.36
N LEU A 266 3.74 13.95 6.31
CA LEU A 266 3.36 15.36 6.40
C LEU A 266 1.84 15.46 6.39
N VAL A 267 1.28 16.38 7.16
CA VAL A 267 -0.16 16.55 7.36
C VAL A 267 -0.55 18.01 7.17
N PHE A 268 -1.63 18.23 6.43
CA PHE A 268 -2.40 19.48 6.46
C PHE A 268 -3.79 19.17 6.99
N ASP A 269 -4.24 19.93 7.98
CA ASP A 269 -5.65 19.93 8.37
C ASP A 269 -6.13 21.26 8.94
N ILE A 270 -7.46 21.42 8.93
CA ILE A 270 -8.14 22.53 9.58
C ILE A 270 -9.29 21.96 10.40
N THR A 271 -9.06 21.71 11.69
CA THR A 271 -10.13 21.39 12.64
C THR A 271 -10.76 22.67 13.22
N LEU A 272 -11.86 22.52 13.97
CA LEU A 272 -12.56 23.62 14.62
C LEU A 272 -12.84 23.31 16.09
N CYS A 273 -12.63 24.29 16.96
CA CYS A 273 -12.72 24.14 18.41
C CYS A 273 -11.82 23.02 18.93
N GLY A 274 -12.37 21.88 19.34
CA GLY A 274 -11.61 20.75 19.84
C GLY A 274 -10.84 21.03 21.13
N ASP A 275 -9.88 20.15 21.41
CA ASP A 275 -9.13 20.10 22.67
C ASP A 275 -8.19 21.30 22.88
N TYR A 276 -7.78 22.00 21.81
CA TYR A 276 -6.93 23.19 21.88
C TYR A 276 -7.69 24.50 21.58
N ALA A 277 -8.12 24.74 20.32
CA ALA A 277 -8.74 26.02 19.96
C ALA A 277 -10.08 26.28 20.68
N GLY A 278 -10.81 25.22 21.05
CA GLY A 278 -12.07 25.27 21.79
C GLY A 278 -11.92 25.34 23.30
N ALA A 279 -10.71 25.10 23.84
CA ALA A 279 -10.47 25.20 25.27
C ALA A 279 -10.68 26.64 25.74
N SER A 280 -11.52 26.85 26.77
CA SER A 280 -11.88 28.19 27.26
C SER A 280 -10.66 29.05 27.63
N SER A 281 -9.58 28.45 28.14
CA SER A 281 -8.32 29.15 28.46
C SER A 281 -7.55 29.66 27.25
N VAL A 282 -7.88 29.20 26.04
CA VAL A 282 -7.24 29.54 24.77
C VAL A 282 -8.18 30.37 23.92
N PHE A 283 -9.42 29.91 23.72
CA PHE A 283 -10.46 30.60 22.95
C PHE A 283 -10.66 32.05 23.41
N TYR A 284 -10.84 32.27 24.72
CA TYR A 284 -11.10 33.61 25.27
C TYR A 284 -9.88 34.54 25.30
N GLN A 285 -8.69 34.10 24.85
CA GLN A 285 -7.55 35.01 24.70
C GLN A 285 -7.74 35.96 23.52
N THR A 286 -8.37 35.49 22.44
CA THR A 286 -8.48 36.24 21.17
C THR A 286 -9.89 36.25 20.56
N CYS A 287 -10.83 35.48 21.13
CA CYS A 287 -12.20 35.35 20.63
C CYS A 287 -13.27 35.53 21.72
N THR A 288 -14.52 35.77 21.29
CA THR A 288 -15.68 35.97 22.15
C THR A 288 -16.84 35.06 21.75
N GLY A 289 -17.80 34.84 22.66
CA GLY A 289 -18.90 33.89 22.45
C GLY A 289 -18.54 32.44 22.80
N VAL A 290 -19.37 31.49 22.40
CA VAL A 290 -19.18 30.05 22.58
C VAL A 290 -18.65 29.46 21.28
N CYS A 291 -17.50 28.77 21.35
CA CYS A 291 -16.80 28.25 20.15
C CYS A 291 -17.72 27.46 19.21
N TYR A 292 -18.56 26.56 19.74
CA TYR A 292 -19.49 25.80 18.92
C TYR A 292 -20.74 26.59 18.49
N ASP A 293 -21.48 27.16 19.45
CA ASP A 293 -22.80 27.75 19.18
C ASP A 293 -22.74 29.08 18.39
N ASP A 294 -21.73 29.93 18.63
CA ASP A 294 -21.62 31.24 17.98
C ASP A 294 -20.77 31.21 16.69
N TRP A 295 -19.83 30.26 16.56
CA TRP A 295 -18.90 30.20 15.42
C TRP A 295 -19.15 29.00 14.52
N VAL A 296 -19.07 27.76 15.03
CA VAL A 296 -19.27 26.56 14.18
C VAL A 296 -20.68 26.53 13.60
N LEU A 297 -21.70 26.79 14.43
CA LEU A 297 -23.10 26.94 14.00
C LEU A 297 -23.45 28.33 13.45
N GLY A 298 -22.53 29.29 13.55
CA GLY A 298 -22.71 30.69 13.17
C GLY A 298 -22.78 30.94 11.66
N ASP A 299 -22.64 32.21 11.27
CA ASP A 299 -22.60 32.60 9.86
C ASP A 299 -21.43 31.90 9.17
N PRO A 300 -21.67 31.10 8.11
CA PRO A 300 -20.62 30.35 7.48
C PRO A 300 -19.55 31.23 6.80
N SER A 301 -19.83 32.51 6.50
CA SER A 301 -18.81 33.43 5.98
C SER A 301 -17.69 33.74 6.98
N HIS A 302 -17.85 33.39 8.27
CA HIS A 302 -16.75 33.42 9.24
C HIS A 302 -15.55 32.53 8.82
N TYR A 303 -15.78 31.56 7.93
CA TYR A 303 -14.77 30.64 7.40
C TYR A 303 -14.24 31.04 6.02
N ASP A 304 -14.51 32.27 5.55
CA ASP A 304 -13.95 32.80 4.30
C ASP A 304 -12.40 32.79 4.30
N THR A 305 -11.79 33.08 5.45
CA THR A 305 -10.33 33.07 5.70
C THR A 305 -9.79 31.75 6.25
N ALA A 306 -10.63 30.72 6.41
CA ALA A 306 -10.23 29.42 6.94
C ALA A 306 -9.75 28.48 5.81
N TYR A 307 -8.64 28.85 5.15
CA TYR A 307 -7.99 28.05 4.13
C TYR A 307 -6.46 28.15 4.12
N PHE A 308 -5.80 27.06 3.78
CA PHE A 308 -4.43 27.07 3.26
C PHE A 308 -4.44 27.31 1.75
N GLU A 309 -3.44 28.04 1.25
CA GLU A 309 -3.11 28.10 -0.17
C GLU A 309 -1.61 27.76 -0.33
N VAL A 310 -1.32 26.60 -0.89
CA VAL A 310 0.04 26.08 -1.09
C VAL A 310 0.51 26.42 -2.49
N SER A 311 1.65 27.11 -2.56
CA SER A 311 2.29 27.61 -3.77
C SER A 311 2.78 26.47 -4.67
N GLN A 312 2.47 26.54 -5.97
CA GLN A 312 3.01 25.58 -6.96
C GLN A 312 4.54 25.64 -7.10
N GLU A 313 5.20 26.70 -6.60
CA GLU A 313 6.60 26.98 -6.92
C GLU A 313 7.61 26.26 -6.00
N LEU A 314 7.19 25.71 -4.85
CA LEU A 314 8.17 25.27 -3.84
C LEU A 314 7.73 24.20 -2.81
N ALA A 315 6.51 23.68 -2.81
CA ALA A 315 6.13 22.61 -1.88
C ALA A 315 6.88 21.30 -2.23
N SER A 316 7.90 20.96 -1.43
CA SER A 316 8.93 20.00 -1.86
C SER A 316 9.70 19.35 -0.71
N VAL A 317 10.16 18.11 -0.93
CA VAL A 317 11.03 17.37 0.00
C VAL A 317 12.36 17.04 -0.65
N ARG A 318 13.43 17.18 0.12
CA ARG A 318 14.82 16.96 -0.27
C ARG A 318 15.54 16.03 0.71
N THR A 319 16.53 15.25 0.26
CA THR A 319 17.25 14.28 1.10
C THR A 319 18.75 14.31 0.86
N GLN A 320 19.54 13.88 1.85
CA GLN A 320 21.00 13.75 1.68
C GLN A 320 21.37 12.64 0.69
N PRO A 321 22.45 12.77 -0.13
CA PRO A 321 22.84 11.79 -1.16
C PRO A 321 23.09 10.35 -0.67
N ALA A 322 23.36 10.16 0.62
CA ALA A 322 23.65 8.87 1.23
C ALA A 322 22.41 8.16 1.80
N PHE A 323 21.26 8.83 1.86
CA PHE A 323 20.04 8.33 2.49
C PHE A 323 18.88 8.31 1.47
N CYS A 324 18.40 7.10 1.17
CA CYS A 324 17.35 6.87 0.18
C CYS A 324 15.99 7.06 0.85
N THR A 325 15.52 8.30 0.88
CA THR A 325 14.44 8.76 1.77
C THR A 325 13.23 9.29 0.98
N VAL A 326 12.60 8.40 0.21
CA VAL A 326 11.17 8.52 -0.15
C VAL A 326 10.54 7.18 0.18
N CYS A 327 10.02 7.06 1.40
CA CYS A 327 9.27 5.87 1.80
C CYS A 327 7.81 6.08 1.40
N VAL A 328 7.42 5.73 0.18
CA VAL A 328 6.00 5.77 -0.23
C VAL A 328 5.17 4.97 0.79
N SER A 329 4.25 5.65 1.48
CA SER A 329 3.14 5.04 2.20
C SER A 329 2.26 4.34 1.15
N SER A 330 2.14 3.02 1.11
CA SER A 330 1.97 2.03 2.18
C SER A 330 3.25 1.69 2.95
N SER A 331 3.30 2.05 4.23
CA SER A 331 4.56 2.15 4.98
C SER A 331 5.32 0.80 5.08
N PRO A 332 6.60 0.75 4.61
CA PRO A 332 7.44 -0.42 4.30
C PRO A 332 7.52 -1.72 5.17
N PRO A 333 8.71 -2.40 5.29
CA PRO A 333 8.81 -3.81 4.83
C PRO A 333 9.92 -4.73 5.46
N TYR A 334 10.33 -5.82 4.75
CA TYR A 334 11.73 -6.35 4.57
C TYR A 334 12.50 -7.15 5.66
N TYR A 335 13.29 -8.20 5.37
CA TYR A 335 13.69 -8.85 4.09
C TYR A 335 14.37 -10.21 4.32
N ALA A 336 14.84 -10.85 3.24
CA ALA A 336 15.83 -11.93 3.32
C ALA A 336 17.19 -11.44 3.85
N HIS A 337 17.99 -12.34 4.42
CA HIS A 337 19.24 -12.80 3.79
C HIS A 337 19.87 -13.96 4.59
N ALA A 338 20.48 -14.91 3.90
CA ALA A 338 21.23 -15.99 4.52
C ALA A 338 22.73 -15.66 4.49
N HIS A 339 23.40 -15.73 5.64
CA HIS A 339 24.38 -16.80 5.92
C HIS A 339 24.76 -16.83 7.41
N LEU A 340 24.89 -18.04 7.96
CA LEU A 340 25.21 -18.34 9.36
C LEU A 340 26.64 -17.86 9.72
N PRO A 341 26.86 -17.42 10.98
CA PRO A 341 27.10 -18.38 12.07
C PRO A 341 26.16 -18.23 13.27
N ILE A 342 26.16 -19.25 14.13
CA ILE A 342 25.15 -19.48 15.17
C ILE A 342 25.43 -18.63 16.43
N ALA A 343 24.54 -17.68 16.71
CA ALA A 343 24.25 -17.15 18.06
C ALA A 343 22.80 -16.65 18.06
N MET A 344 21.98 -17.02 19.06
CA MET A 344 20.58 -16.59 19.16
C MET A 344 20.46 -15.28 19.95
N PRO A 345 19.92 -14.19 19.37
CA PRO A 345 19.51 -12.99 20.11
C PRO A 345 18.06 -13.10 20.63
N SER A 346 17.70 -12.26 21.59
CA SER A 346 16.37 -12.18 22.19
C SER A 346 15.32 -11.62 21.22
N ALA A 347 14.18 -12.30 21.12
CA ALA A 347 13.20 -12.13 20.05
C ALA A 347 12.09 -11.08 20.34
N CYS A 348 12.46 -9.80 20.47
CA CYS A 348 11.48 -8.69 20.52
C CYS A 348 11.74 -7.51 19.58
N ASP A 349 12.96 -7.36 19.05
CA ASP A 349 13.31 -6.21 18.20
C ASP A 349 13.18 -6.54 16.71
N THR A 350 12.64 -5.60 15.95
CA THR A 350 12.43 -5.60 14.48
C THR A 350 11.42 -6.62 13.94
N ILE A 351 10.16 -6.19 13.79
CA ILE A 351 9.22 -6.79 12.85
C ILE A 351 9.42 -6.12 11.48
N PRO A 352 9.81 -6.87 10.43
CA PRO A 352 9.58 -6.46 9.04
C PRO A 352 8.11 -6.12 8.85
N CYS A 353 7.78 -4.92 8.40
CA CYS A 353 6.40 -4.65 7.99
C CYS A 353 6.19 -5.16 6.54
N LEU A 354 5.25 -4.61 5.78
CA LEU A 354 4.82 -5.11 4.47
C LEU A 354 5.43 -4.32 3.30
N SER A 355 5.96 -4.98 2.25
CA SER A 355 6.41 -4.24 1.04
C SER A 355 5.29 -3.42 0.38
N ASP A 356 5.68 -2.30 -0.25
CA ASP A 356 4.78 -1.41 -0.97
C ASP A 356 3.80 -2.20 -1.85
N THR A 357 2.51 -1.86 -1.81
CA THR A 357 1.47 -2.62 -2.53
C THR A 357 1.78 -2.83 -4.03
N ARG A 358 2.41 -1.86 -4.71
CA ARG A 358 2.78 -1.99 -6.13
C ARG A 358 3.85 -3.08 -6.32
N THR A 359 4.93 -3.06 -5.55
CA THR A 359 6.00 -4.08 -5.58
C THR A 359 5.62 -5.41 -4.91
N LEU A 360 4.67 -5.39 -3.97
CA LEU A 360 4.13 -6.54 -3.25
C LEU A 360 3.32 -7.43 -4.19
N PHE A 361 2.45 -6.84 -5.01
CA PHE A 361 1.63 -7.54 -6.01
C PHE A 361 2.25 -7.56 -7.42
N SER A 362 3.41 -6.93 -7.62
CA SER A 362 4.11 -6.90 -8.91
C SER A 362 4.47 -8.31 -9.40
N VAL A 363 4.24 -8.51 -10.71
CA VAL A 363 4.73 -9.65 -11.50
C VAL A 363 5.60 -9.17 -12.67
N GLU A 364 6.13 -7.94 -12.60
CA GLU A 364 7.03 -7.39 -13.61
C GLU A 364 8.30 -8.25 -13.72
N GLY A 365 8.66 -8.68 -14.94
CA GLY A 365 9.81 -9.55 -15.18
C GLY A 365 9.60 -11.03 -14.81
N LEU A 366 8.40 -11.41 -14.35
CA LEU A 366 8.02 -12.80 -14.08
C LEU A 366 7.79 -13.55 -15.39
N VAL A 367 8.31 -14.78 -15.51
CA VAL A 367 8.04 -15.67 -16.65
C VAL A 367 7.07 -16.77 -16.23
N ALA A 368 5.89 -16.82 -16.85
CA ALA A 368 4.80 -17.75 -16.53
C ALA A 368 4.47 -18.70 -17.69
N VAL A 369 3.98 -19.89 -17.36
CA VAL A 369 3.40 -20.86 -18.28
C VAL A 369 2.00 -21.22 -17.78
N VAL A 370 0.98 -21.10 -18.64
CA VAL A 370 -0.43 -21.36 -18.28
C VAL A 370 -1.01 -22.40 -19.21
N THR A 371 -1.24 -23.61 -18.68
CA THR A 371 -1.88 -24.69 -19.46
C THR A 371 -3.39 -24.45 -19.58
N GLY A 372 -3.95 -24.67 -20.76
CA GLY A 372 -5.32 -24.23 -21.08
C GLY A 372 -5.48 -22.70 -21.15
N GLY A 373 -4.40 -21.93 -21.26
CA GLY A 373 -4.41 -20.46 -21.23
C GLY A 373 -5.13 -19.74 -22.38
N GLY A 374 -5.74 -20.47 -23.32
CA GLY A 374 -6.47 -19.90 -24.45
C GLY A 374 -7.95 -19.60 -24.20
N THR A 375 -8.57 -20.17 -23.16
CA THR A 375 -10.01 -19.96 -22.84
C THR A 375 -10.28 -19.96 -21.33
N GLY A 376 -11.45 -19.42 -20.93
CA GLY A 376 -11.95 -19.48 -19.55
C GLY A 376 -10.98 -18.95 -18.48
N ILE A 377 -10.93 -19.63 -17.33
CA ILE A 377 -10.08 -19.30 -16.18
C ILE A 377 -8.60 -19.17 -16.58
N GLY A 378 -8.09 -20.06 -17.46
CA GLY A 378 -6.71 -20.01 -17.92
C GLY A 378 -6.38 -18.72 -18.66
N LEU A 379 -7.31 -18.25 -19.50
CA LEU A 379 -7.17 -16.98 -20.19
C LEU A 379 -7.29 -15.77 -19.25
N MET A 380 -8.18 -15.83 -18.24
CA MET A 380 -8.28 -14.78 -17.22
C MET A 380 -6.96 -14.65 -16.43
N ILE A 381 -6.38 -15.78 -16.01
CA ILE A 381 -5.06 -15.88 -15.36
C ILE A 381 -3.96 -15.31 -16.26
N ALA A 382 -3.93 -15.72 -17.54
CA ALA A 382 -2.90 -15.27 -18.47
C ALA A 382 -2.97 -13.75 -18.73
N LYS A 383 -4.18 -13.20 -18.88
CA LYS A 383 -4.41 -11.76 -19.01
C LYS A 383 -4.01 -10.99 -17.76
N ALA A 384 -4.40 -11.45 -16.58
CA ALA A 384 -4.05 -10.80 -15.32
C ALA A 384 -2.53 -10.71 -15.12
N LEU A 385 -1.79 -11.78 -15.45
CA LEU A 385 -0.33 -11.79 -15.39
C LEU A 385 0.29 -10.88 -16.46
N GLU A 386 -0.12 -10.99 -17.73
CA GLU A 386 0.50 -10.23 -18.84
C GLU A 386 0.24 -8.72 -18.74
N HIS A 387 -0.97 -8.32 -18.34
CA HIS A 387 -1.34 -6.90 -18.23
C HIS A 387 -0.53 -6.20 -17.11
N ASN A 388 -0.05 -6.96 -16.13
CA ASN A 388 0.75 -6.51 -14.99
C ASN A 388 2.26 -6.82 -15.10
N GLY A 389 2.76 -7.11 -16.30
CA GLY A 389 4.21 -7.13 -16.59
C GLY A 389 4.89 -8.50 -16.63
N ALA A 390 4.14 -9.59 -16.48
CA ALA A 390 4.69 -10.92 -16.71
C ALA A 390 4.82 -11.23 -18.21
N THR A 391 5.78 -12.07 -18.58
CA THR A 391 5.76 -12.78 -19.87
C THR A 391 5.07 -14.12 -19.71
N VAL A 392 4.05 -14.38 -20.54
CA VAL A 392 3.12 -15.49 -20.32
C VAL A 392 3.05 -16.39 -21.55
N TYR A 393 3.50 -17.64 -21.40
CA TYR A 393 3.32 -18.69 -22.39
C TYR A 393 1.99 -19.40 -22.18
N ILE A 394 1.06 -19.31 -23.13
CA ILE A 394 -0.22 -20.02 -23.10
C ILE A 394 -0.15 -21.32 -23.89
N VAL A 395 -0.47 -22.45 -23.24
CA VAL A 395 -0.25 -23.79 -23.79
C VAL A 395 -1.56 -24.55 -23.97
N SER A 396 -1.84 -25.04 -25.17
CA SER A 396 -2.93 -25.99 -25.44
C SER A 396 -2.77 -26.71 -26.78
N ARG A 397 -3.59 -27.74 -27.01
CA ARG A 397 -3.64 -28.49 -28.29
C ARG A 397 -4.15 -27.65 -29.47
N ARG A 398 -4.96 -26.62 -29.21
CA ARG A 398 -5.66 -25.81 -30.23
C ARG A 398 -4.87 -24.55 -30.58
N MET A 399 -3.87 -24.66 -31.46
CA MET A 399 -2.98 -23.52 -31.80
C MET A 399 -3.77 -22.27 -32.26
N ALA A 400 -4.74 -22.43 -33.16
CA ALA A 400 -5.58 -21.32 -33.65
C ALA A 400 -6.34 -20.56 -32.54
N VAL A 401 -6.71 -21.24 -31.43
CA VAL A 401 -7.36 -20.61 -30.27
C VAL A 401 -6.35 -19.84 -29.42
N LEU A 402 -5.12 -20.37 -29.26
CA LEU A 402 -4.05 -19.67 -28.57
C LEU A 402 -3.62 -18.41 -29.36
N GLU A 403 -3.49 -18.52 -30.67
CA GLU A 403 -3.18 -17.38 -31.54
C GLU A 403 -4.29 -16.32 -31.53
N ALA A 404 -5.58 -16.72 -31.45
CA ALA A 404 -6.67 -15.77 -31.26
C ALA A 404 -6.54 -15.04 -29.92
N ALA A 405 -6.39 -15.77 -28.81
CA ALA A 405 -6.17 -15.17 -27.50
C ALA A 405 -4.94 -14.23 -27.47
N ALA A 406 -3.84 -14.60 -28.13
CA ALA A 406 -2.62 -13.81 -28.23
C ALA A 406 -2.71 -12.60 -29.20
N ARG A 407 -3.70 -12.56 -30.10
CA ARG A 407 -4.04 -11.37 -30.90
C ARG A 407 -4.98 -10.44 -30.14
N ASP A 408 -6.00 -11.00 -29.51
CA ASP A 408 -7.16 -10.24 -29.03
C ASP A 408 -6.97 -9.69 -27.60
N HIS A 409 -5.99 -10.19 -26.84
CA HIS A 409 -5.84 -9.87 -25.41
C HIS A 409 -4.42 -9.53 -24.93
N ASN A 410 -3.45 -9.46 -25.85
CA ASN A 410 -2.03 -9.22 -25.57
C ASN A 410 -1.75 -7.71 -25.46
N ARG A 411 -1.74 -7.17 -24.23
CA ARG A 411 -1.74 -5.71 -23.98
C ARG A 411 -0.35 -5.10 -23.95
N ARG A 412 0.66 -5.83 -23.46
CA ARG A 412 2.06 -5.41 -23.41
C ARG A 412 2.93 -6.08 -24.48
N GLY A 413 2.39 -7.04 -25.24
CA GLY A 413 3.10 -7.78 -26.28
C GLY A 413 3.73 -9.10 -25.79
N ASN A 414 3.49 -9.48 -24.53
CA ASN A 414 4.19 -10.57 -23.85
C ASN A 414 3.34 -11.86 -23.68
N LEU A 415 2.20 -11.97 -24.37
CA LEU A 415 1.37 -13.17 -24.42
C LEU A 415 1.78 -14.08 -25.60
N ILE A 416 2.38 -15.24 -25.31
CA ILE A 416 3.04 -16.09 -26.31
C ILE A 416 2.31 -17.43 -26.46
N PRO A 417 1.76 -17.77 -27.65
CA PRO A 417 1.10 -19.05 -27.89
C PRO A 417 2.12 -20.18 -28.15
N LEU A 418 1.95 -21.33 -27.49
CA LEU A 418 2.69 -22.56 -27.77
C LEU A 418 1.74 -23.76 -27.86
N GLN A 419 1.81 -24.52 -28.95
CA GLN A 419 1.03 -25.74 -29.08
C GLN A 419 1.62 -26.85 -28.19
N GLY A 420 0.77 -27.51 -27.40
CA GLY A 420 1.18 -28.63 -26.55
C GLY A 420 0.00 -29.44 -26.03
N ASP A 421 0.18 -30.76 -25.95
CA ASP A 421 -0.75 -31.66 -25.29
C ASP A 421 -0.27 -32.04 -23.89
N VAL A 422 -1.01 -31.60 -22.88
CA VAL A 422 -0.68 -31.83 -21.46
C VAL A 422 -0.71 -33.31 -21.07
N THR A 423 -1.39 -34.17 -21.83
CA THR A 423 -1.39 -35.62 -21.60
C THR A 423 -0.21 -36.36 -22.26
N SER A 424 0.66 -35.67 -23.02
CA SER A 424 1.90 -36.23 -23.56
C SER A 424 3.13 -35.66 -22.86
N ARG A 425 3.97 -36.55 -22.33
CA ARG A 425 5.24 -36.18 -21.68
C ARG A 425 6.21 -35.56 -22.68
N GLU A 426 6.25 -36.12 -23.89
CA GLU A 426 7.09 -35.69 -25.00
C GLU A 426 6.66 -34.31 -25.49
N SER A 427 5.35 -34.07 -25.60
CA SER A 427 4.82 -32.75 -25.95
C SER A 427 5.15 -31.70 -24.90
N MET A 428 5.00 -32.00 -23.60
CA MET A 428 5.32 -31.03 -22.55
C MET A 428 6.82 -30.79 -22.40
N GLN A 429 7.66 -31.81 -22.65
CA GLN A 429 9.11 -31.64 -22.78
C GLN A 429 9.46 -30.70 -23.94
N ALA A 430 8.87 -30.90 -25.12
CA ALA A 430 9.11 -30.04 -26.28
C ALA A 430 8.65 -28.57 -26.06
N VAL A 431 7.61 -28.33 -25.25
CA VAL A 431 7.20 -26.98 -24.83
C VAL A 431 8.24 -26.38 -23.87
N ALA A 432 8.69 -27.13 -22.87
CA ALA A 432 9.75 -26.69 -21.95
C ALA A 432 11.06 -26.40 -22.69
N ASP A 433 11.43 -27.21 -23.68
CA ASP A 433 12.65 -27.02 -24.48
C ASP A 433 12.61 -25.74 -25.33
N GLN A 434 11.45 -25.41 -25.92
CA GLN A 434 11.25 -24.14 -26.63
C GLN A 434 11.37 -22.93 -25.70
N ILE A 435 10.82 -23.00 -24.49
CA ILE A 435 10.95 -21.93 -23.49
C ILE A 435 12.38 -21.83 -22.97
N ARG A 436 13.08 -22.96 -22.80
CA ARG A 436 14.52 -22.98 -22.46
C ARG A 436 15.37 -22.29 -23.53
N GLN A 437 15.07 -22.51 -24.81
CA GLN A 437 15.77 -21.83 -25.91
C GLN A 437 15.46 -20.32 -25.98
N ARG A 438 14.24 -19.91 -25.66
CA ARG A 438 13.79 -18.51 -25.80
C ARG A 438 14.05 -17.62 -24.57
N HIS A 439 13.98 -18.17 -23.36
CA HIS A 439 14.12 -17.43 -22.10
C HIS A 439 15.08 -18.10 -21.10
N GLY A 440 15.22 -19.42 -21.12
CA GLY A 440 16.15 -20.16 -20.26
C GLY A 440 15.66 -20.42 -18.83
N TYR A 441 14.53 -19.84 -18.42
CA TYR A 441 13.95 -20.03 -17.09
C TYR A 441 12.42 -19.80 -17.10
N VAL A 442 11.73 -20.26 -16.05
CA VAL A 442 10.29 -20.04 -15.79
C VAL A 442 10.12 -19.82 -14.29
N ASN A 443 9.46 -18.75 -13.87
CA ASN A 443 9.16 -18.48 -12.46
C ASN A 443 7.86 -19.18 -12.00
N LEU A 444 6.88 -19.32 -12.89
CA LEU A 444 5.53 -19.79 -12.56
C LEU A 444 5.00 -20.81 -13.56
N LEU A 445 4.60 -21.99 -13.08
CA LEU A 445 3.80 -22.95 -13.85
C LEU A 445 2.38 -23.00 -13.30
N VAL A 446 1.39 -22.64 -14.10
CA VAL A 446 -0.04 -22.80 -13.79
C VAL A 446 -0.60 -24.01 -14.52
N ASN A 447 -0.75 -25.11 -13.78
CA ASN A 447 -1.47 -26.31 -14.17
C ASN A 447 -2.99 -26.05 -14.12
N ASN A 448 -3.51 -25.36 -15.16
CA ASN A 448 -4.91 -24.97 -15.27
C ASN A 448 -5.73 -25.86 -16.22
N ALA A 449 -5.10 -26.54 -17.18
CA ALA A 449 -5.80 -27.42 -18.11
C ALA A 449 -6.67 -28.45 -17.36
N GLY A 450 -7.91 -28.61 -17.80
CA GLY A 450 -8.87 -29.46 -17.11
C GLY A 450 -10.05 -29.84 -17.99
N MET A 451 -10.75 -30.93 -17.63
CA MET A 451 -11.96 -31.37 -18.32
C MET A 451 -13.01 -31.87 -17.33
N ALA A 452 -14.28 -31.68 -17.68
CA ALA A 452 -15.43 -32.35 -17.08
C ALA A 452 -16.12 -33.21 -18.16
N LYS A 453 -16.56 -34.41 -17.76
CA LYS A 453 -17.34 -35.35 -18.57
C LYS A 453 -18.41 -35.99 -17.67
N SER A 454 -19.26 -36.84 -18.24
CA SER A 454 -20.21 -37.67 -17.49
C SER A 454 -21.12 -36.85 -16.55
N PHE A 455 -21.92 -35.95 -17.12
CA PHE A 455 -22.80 -35.08 -16.33
C PHE A 455 -23.92 -35.87 -15.66
N LEU A 456 -23.99 -35.83 -14.34
CA LEU A 456 -24.99 -36.51 -13.54
C LEU A 456 -26.31 -35.72 -13.49
N PRO A 457 -27.46 -36.35 -13.79
CA PRO A 457 -28.76 -35.76 -13.50
C PRO A 457 -29.02 -35.74 -11.99
N LYS A 458 -29.97 -34.91 -11.55
CA LYS A 458 -30.44 -34.90 -10.16
C LYS A 458 -30.93 -36.30 -9.75
N LEU A 459 -30.31 -36.87 -8.72
CA LEU A 459 -30.68 -38.18 -8.19
C LEU A 459 -32.05 -38.13 -7.48
N PRO A 460 -32.92 -39.14 -7.66
CA PRO A 460 -34.22 -39.20 -6.99
C PRO A 460 -34.09 -39.73 -5.56
N GLY A 461 -34.87 -39.15 -4.64
CA GLY A 461 -34.98 -39.65 -3.26
C GLY A 461 -35.97 -40.81 -3.10
N PRO A 462 -36.03 -41.45 -1.92
CA PRO A 462 -37.05 -42.44 -1.60
C PRO A 462 -38.47 -41.90 -1.88
N GLY A 463 -39.27 -42.66 -2.62
CA GLY A 463 -40.61 -42.26 -3.06
C GLY A 463 -40.68 -41.48 -4.38
N GLN A 464 -39.54 -41.05 -4.95
CA GLN A 464 -39.48 -40.44 -6.29
C GLN A 464 -39.12 -41.46 -7.38
N ALA A 465 -38.37 -42.51 -7.02
CA ALA A 465 -38.04 -43.63 -7.89
C ALA A 465 -37.81 -44.91 -7.07
N ASP A 466 -37.75 -46.06 -7.72
CA ASP A 466 -37.32 -47.31 -7.10
C ASP A 466 -35.79 -47.47 -7.10
N MET A 467 -35.29 -48.46 -6.36
CA MET A 467 -33.85 -48.71 -6.25
C MET A 467 -33.22 -49.14 -7.59
N LYS A 468 -33.98 -49.79 -8.49
CA LYS A 468 -33.47 -50.17 -9.82
C LYS A 468 -33.19 -48.94 -10.67
N LYS A 469 -34.11 -47.95 -10.67
CA LYS A 469 -33.92 -46.71 -11.41
C LYS A 469 -32.80 -45.85 -10.80
N TYR A 470 -32.69 -45.82 -9.48
CA TYR A 470 -31.56 -45.17 -8.80
C TYR A 470 -30.21 -45.81 -9.19
N GLN A 471 -30.14 -47.14 -9.19
CA GLN A 471 -28.96 -47.90 -9.62
C GLN A 471 -28.61 -47.63 -11.10
N GLU A 472 -29.61 -47.60 -12.00
CA GLU A 472 -29.41 -47.29 -13.42
C GLU A 472 -28.81 -45.89 -13.64
N LEU A 473 -29.28 -44.88 -12.90
CA LEU A 473 -28.75 -43.51 -12.98
C LEU A 473 -27.28 -43.45 -12.52
N LEU A 474 -26.92 -44.19 -11.46
CA LEU A 474 -25.52 -44.29 -11.01
C LEU A 474 -24.65 -45.09 -11.97
N TRP A 475 -25.18 -46.11 -12.64
CA TRP A 475 -24.45 -46.86 -13.67
C TRP A 475 -24.13 -46.00 -14.90
N ASN A 476 -24.97 -44.98 -15.15
CA ASN A 476 -24.78 -43.98 -16.19
C ASN A 476 -23.98 -42.74 -15.72
N ALA A 477 -23.31 -42.79 -14.57
CA ALA A 477 -22.46 -41.71 -14.05
C ALA A 477 -21.12 -41.51 -14.81
N GLY A 478 -20.95 -42.22 -15.95
CA GLY A 478 -19.77 -42.19 -16.81
C GLY A 478 -19.17 -43.58 -17.03
N PRO A 479 -18.79 -43.96 -18.27
CA PRO A 479 -18.06 -45.20 -18.50
C PRO A 479 -16.62 -45.09 -17.94
N PRO A 480 -15.94 -46.22 -17.63
CA PRO A 480 -14.64 -46.20 -16.95
C PRO A 480 -13.55 -45.37 -17.64
N ASN A 481 -13.58 -45.26 -18.98
CA ASN A 481 -12.63 -44.43 -19.72
C ASN A 481 -12.85 -42.92 -19.50
N GLU A 482 -14.07 -42.45 -19.22
CA GLU A 482 -14.28 -41.03 -18.88
C GLU A 482 -13.81 -40.69 -17.46
N PHE A 483 -13.78 -41.69 -16.56
CA PHE A 483 -13.07 -41.57 -15.29
C PHE A 483 -11.55 -41.48 -15.53
N SER A 484 -10.97 -42.36 -16.36
CA SER A 484 -9.56 -42.28 -16.74
C SER A 484 -9.21 -40.93 -17.38
N ASP A 485 -9.93 -40.50 -18.43
CA ASP A 485 -9.72 -39.22 -19.11
C ASP A 485 -9.72 -38.03 -18.12
N ALA A 486 -10.66 -38.01 -17.17
CA ALA A 486 -10.75 -36.95 -16.17
C ALA A 486 -9.55 -36.95 -15.23
N PHE A 487 -9.03 -38.10 -14.82
CA PHE A 487 -7.79 -38.20 -14.05
C PHE A 487 -6.56 -37.87 -14.90
N ASP A 488 -6.50 -38.31 -16.15
CA ASP A 488 -5.37 -38.07 -17.04
C ASP A 488 -5.20 -36.57 -17.34
N VAL A 489 -6.29 -35.86 -17.61
CA VAL A 489 -6.24 -34.41 -17.82
C VAL A 489 -6.14 -33.64 -16.49
N ASN A 490 -6.92 -33.94 -15.46
CA ASN A 490 -6.96 -33.09 -14.25
C ASN A 490 -5.83 -33.40 -13.23
N VAL A 491 -5.19 -34.57 -13.29
CA VAL A 491 -4.23 -35.06 -12.28
C VAL A 491 -2.91 -35.48 -12.92
N THR A 492 -2.92 -36.46 -13.82
CA THR A 492 -1.71 -37.02 -14.45
C THR A 492 -0.97 -35.95 -15.25
N SER A 493 -1.70 -35.10 -15.98
CA SER A 493 -1.10 -33.99 -16.74
C SER A 493 -0.40 -32.98 -15.83
N ALA A 494 -0.99 -32.61 -14.69
CA ALA A 494 -0.42 -31.64 -13.76
C ALA A 494 0.89 -32.15 -13.14
N TRP A 495 0.99 -33.46 -12.88
CA TRP A 495 2.23 -34.10 -12.46
C TRP A 495 3.32 -34.04 -13.54
N TYR A 496 3.02 -34.48 -14.77
CA TYR A 496 4.05 -34.49 -15.83
C TYR A 496 4.42 -33.09 -16.33
N CYS A 497 3.49 -32.13 -16.30
CA CYS A 497 3.79 -30.71 -16.50
C CYS A 497 4.73 -30.21 -15.40
N ALA A 498 4.46 -30.50 -14.12
CA ALA A 498 5.35 -30.13 -13.03
C ALA A 498 6.78 -30.67 -13.24
N VAL A 499 6.90 -31.97 -13.58
CA VAL A 499 8.19 -32.64 -13.84
C VAL A 499 8.93 -32.02 -15.03
N ALA A 500 8.27 -31.74 -16.15
CA ALA A 500 8.90 -31.20 -17.37
C ALA A 500 9.51 -29.79 -17.18
N PHE A 501 9.03 -29.03 -16.19
CA PHE A 501 9.46 -27.65 -15.94
C PHE A 501 10.42 -27.48 -14.75
N LEU A 502 10.78 -28.55 -14.01
CA LEU A 502 11.61 -28.43 -12.80
C LEU A 502 12.96 -27.71 -13.06
N ASP A 503 13.66 -28.06 -14.14
CA ASP A 503 14.92 -27.39 -14.53
C ASP A 503 14.75 -25.88 -14.74
N LEU A 504 13.61 -25.45 -15.29
CA LEU A 504 13.34 -24.05 -15.61
C LEU A 504 12.92 -23.24 -14.37
N LEU A 505 12.23 -23.89 -13.43
CA LEU A 505 11.87 -23.35 -12.11
C LEU A 505 13.10 -23.20 -11.21
N ASP A 506 13.99 -24.19 -11.21
CA ASP A 506 15.29 -24.13 -10.53
C ASP A 506 16.22 -23.08 -11.18
N ALA A 507 16.27 -23.00 -12.51
CA ALA A 507 17.02 -21.96 -13.22
C ALA A 507 16.52 -20.54 -12.88
N ALA A 508 15.22 -20.35 -12.71
CA ALA A 508 14.63 -19.07 -12.28
C ALA A 508 15.03 -18.70 -10.84
N ASN A 509 14.98 -19.67 -9.92
CA ASN A 509 15.46 -19.49 -8.55
C ASN A 509 16.94 -19.09 -8.51
N LYS A 510 17.79 -19.77 -9.30
CA LYS A 510 19.23 -19.47 -9.43
C LYS A 510 19.52 -18.12 -10.08
N ARG A 511 18.64 -17.65 -10.96
CA ARG A 511 18.74 -16.34 -11.61
C ARG A 511 18.38 -15.19 -10.64
N GLY A 512 17.48 -15.43 -9.69
CA GLY A 512 17.06 -14.43 -8.71
C GLY A 512 16.31 -13.23 -9.31
N ASN A 513 15.66 -13.39 -10.48
CA ASN A 513 15.00 -12.28 -11.18
C ASN A 513 13.75 -11.73 -10.46
N MET A 514 13.23 -12.44 -9.45
CA MET A 514 12.12 -12.00 -8.60
C MET A 514 12.57 -11.92 -7.14
N PRO A 515 13.08 -10.78 -6.65
CA PRO A 515 13.60 -10.65 -5.28
C PRO A 515 12.53 -11.01 -4.23
N GLY A 516 12.84 -11.94 -3.34
CA GLY A 516 11.92 -12.40 -2.29
C GLY A 516 10.74 -13.26 -2.78
N VAL A 517 10.73 -13.68 -4.05
CA VAL A 517 9.76 -14.64 -4.60
C VAL A 517 10.50 -15.86 -5.10
N THR A 518 10.02 -17.04 -4.70
CA THR A 518 10.54 -18.31 -5.16
C THR A 518 9.58 -18.94 -6.17
N SER A 519 10.15 -19.66 -7.13
CA SER A 519 9.42 -20.22 -8.26
C SER A 519 8.34 -21.20 -7.79
N GLN A 520 7.23 -21.26 -8.52
CA GLN A 520 6.00 -21.87 -8.02
C GLN A 520 5.26 -22.68 -9.07
N ILE A 521 4.63 -23.76 -8.60
CA ILE A 521 3.59 -24.49 -9.33
C ILE A 521 2.22 -24.18 -8.72
N LEU A 522 1.27 -23.76 -9.54
CA LEU A 522 -0.13 -23.56 -9.15
C LEU A 522 -1.00 -24.60 -9.83
N THR A 523 -1.67 -25.44 -9.06
CA THR A 523 -2.62 -26.43 -9.57
C THR A 523 -4.04 -25.91 -9.42
N VAL A 524 -4.77 -25.75 -10.53
CA VAL A 524 -6.17 -25.29 -10.49
C VAL A 524 -7.08 -26.51 -10.33
N SER A 525 -7.60 -26.70 -9.11
CA SER A 525 -8.56 -27.74 -8.80
C SER A 525 -10.00 -27.29 -9.12
N SER A 526 -10.91 -27.30 -8.15
CA SER A 526 -12.28 -26.79 -8.21
C SER A 526 -12.90 -26.88 -6.81
N GLY A 527 -13.76 -25.93 -6.44
CA GLY A 527 -14.65 -26.08 -5.28
C GLY A 527 -15.55 -27.32 -5.38
N GLY A 528 -15.85 -27.78 -6.61
CA GLY A 528 -16.55 -29.03 -6.87
C GLY A 528 -15.80 -30.30 -6.39
N GLY A 529 -14.49 -30.21 -6.12
CA GLY A 529 -13.70 -31.30 -5.54
C GLY A 529 -13.90 -31.49 -4.03
N PHE A 530 -14.53 -30.54 -3.34
CA PHE A 530 -14.83 -30.64 -1.90
C PHE A 530 -16.27 -31.04 -1.61
N ARG A 531 -17.13 -31.13 -2.63
CA ARG A 531 -18.56 -31.40 -2.44
C ARG A 531 -18.81 -32.89 -2.16
N LYS A 532 -19.62 -33.15 -1.15
CA LYS A 532 -20.05 -34.50 -0.73
C LYS A 532 -21.58 -34.65 -0.70
N ASP A 533 -22.27 -33.86 -1.52
CA ASP A 533 -23.74 -33.80 -1.63
C ASP A 533 -24.26 -34.39 -2.95
N ASP A 534 -25.57 -34.65 -3.00
CA ASP A 534 -26.28 -35.30 -4.11
C ASP A 534 -26.40 -34.45 -5.39
N LYS A 535 -25.97 -33.19 -5.37
CA LYS A 535 -26.05 -32.24 -6.49
C LYS A 535 -24.67 -31.97 -7.12
N VAL A 536 -23.69 -32.86 -6.94
CA VAL A 536 -22.46 -32.87 -7.74
C VAL A 536 -22.79 -33.14 -9.21
N PHE A 537 -22.27 -32.31 -10.12
CA PHE A 537 -22.64 -32.39 -11.54
C PHE A 537 -21.87 -33.46 -12.32
N SER A 538 -20.77 -33.99 -11.78
CA SER A 538 -19.98 -35.07 -12.38
C SER A 538 -19.11 -35.73 -11.30
N VAL A 539 -19.29 -37.03 -11.10
CA VAL A 539 -18.45 -37.83 -10.17
C VAL A 539 -17.00 -37.92 -10.63
N PRO A 540 -16.66 -38.26 -11.89
CA PRO A 540 -15.25 -38.31 -12.31
C PRO A 540 -14.57 -36.94 -12.23
N TYR A 541 -15.30 -35.83 -12.46
CA TYR A 541 -14.77 -34.48 -12.23
C TYR A 541 -14.49 -34.21 -10.75
N THR A 542 -15.48 -34.43 -9.87
CA THR A 542 -15.32 -34.18 -8.42
C THR A 542 -14.17 -35.01 -7.84
N LEU A 543 -14.09 -36.31 -8.17
CA LEU A 543 -13.00 -37.18 -7.72
C LEU A 543 -11.63 -36.75 -8.25
N SER A 544 -11.52 -36.43 -9.55
CA SER A 544 -10.24 -36.00 -10.13
C SER A 544 -9.80 -34.62 -9.64
N LYS A 545 -10.72 -33.69 -9.33
CA LYS A 545 -10.38 -32.39 -8.72
C LYS A 545 -10.05 -32.49 -7.22
N ALA A 546 -10.62 -33.46 -6.50
CA ALA A 546 -10.16 -33.81 -5.15
C ALA A 546 -8.71 -34.37 -5.20
N ALA A 547 -8.44 -35.29 -6.13
CA ALA A 547 -7.10 -35.83 -6.36
C ALA A 547 -6.08 -34.75 -6.80
N ALA A 548 -6.46 -33.83 -7.70
CA ALA A 548 -5.62 -32.69 -8.10
C ALA A 548 -5.29 -31.75 -6.93
N THR A 549 -6.25 -31.54 -6.01
CA THR A 549 -6.02 -30.78 -4.78
C THR A 549 -4.99 -31.48 -3.89
N HIS A 550 -5.08 -32.79 -3.73
CA HIS A 550 -4.10 -33.55 -2.97
C HIS A 550 -2.71 -33.54 -3.65
N LEU A 551 -2.66 -33.71 -4.98
CA LEU A 551 -1.44 -33.64 -5.77
C LEU A 551 -0.70 -32.31 -5.60
N GLY A 552 -1.42 -31.18 -5.62
CA GLY A 552 -0.81 -29.86 -5.38
C GLY A 552 -0.17 -29.73 -3.99
N LYS A 553 -0.75 -30.37 -2.96
CA LYS A 553 -0.15 -30.48 -1.62
C LYS A 553 1.07 -31.41 -1.59
N MET A 554 1.01 -32.56 -2.30
CA MET A 554 2.15 -33.47 -2.41
C MET A 554 3.35 -32.82 -3.10
N LEU A 555 3.11 -32.07 -4.19
CA LEU A 555 4.14 -31.29 -4.88
C LEU A 555 4.83 -30.30 -3.93
N ALA A 556 4.11 -29.66 -3.01
CA ALA A 556 4.72 -28.76 -2.02
C ALA A 556 5.69 -29.50 -1.09
N HIS A 557 5.36 -30.74 -0.71
CA HIS A 557 6.24 -31.57 0.12
C HIS A 557 7.46 -32.10 -0.65
N PHE A 558 7.30 -32.48 -1.92
CA PHE A 558 8.40 -32.95 -2.77
C PHE A 558 9.39 -31.84 -3.16
N LEU A 559 8.91 -30.60 -3.30
CA LEU A 559 9.68 -29.49 -3.85
C LEU A 559 10.24 -28.51 -2.81
N LYS A 560 9.88 -28.65 -1.53
CA LYS A 560 10.36 -27.79 -0.42
C LYS A 560 11.89 -27.65 -0.36
N ASP A 561 12.61 -28.75 -0.56
CA ASP A 561 14.08 -28.79 -0.45
C ASP A 561 14.78 -28.21 -1.69
N TRP A 562 14.01 -27.96 -2.76
CA TRP A 562 14.44 -27.30 -4.00
C TRP A 562 14.05 -25.82 -4.07
N ASN A 563 13.50 -25.29 -2.97
CA ASN A 563 12.98 -23.92 -2.89
C ASN A 563 11.92 -23.61 -3.97
N ILE A 564 11.15 -24.60 -4.40
CA ILE A 564 10.02 -24.43 -5.34
C ILE A 564 8.72 -24.67 -4.57
N ARG A 565 7.81 -23.69 -4.62
CA ARG A 565 6.53 -23.73 -3.91
C ARG A 565 5.47 -24.45 -4.74
N SER A 566 4.45 -25.00 -4.07
CA SER A 566 3.25 -25.47 -4.74
C SER A 566 1.99 -25.12 -3.95
N ASN A 567 1.00 -24.55 -4.63
CA ASN A 567 -0.29 -24.19 -4.04
C ASN A 567 -1.44 -24.58 -4.97
N VAL A 568 -2.65 -24.65 -4.41
CA VAL A 568 -3.86 -25.02 -5.14
C VAL A 568 -4.82 -23.83 -5.18
N ILE A 569 -5.34 -23.51 -6.37
CA ILE A 569 -6.49 -22.62 -6.52
C ILE A 569 -7.72 -23.51 -6.74
N ALA A 570 -8.80 -23.27 -6.00
CA ALA A 570 -10.06 -24.00 -6.12
C ALA A 570 -11.21 -23.05 -6.52
N PRO A 571 -11.46 -22.85 -7.83
CA PRO A 571 -12.51 -21.95 -8.29
C PRO A 571 -13.91 -22.52 -8.08
N GLY A 572 -14.88 -21.64 -7.82
CA GLY A 572 -16.31 -21.91 -7.92
C GLY A 572 -16.82 -21.81 -9.37
N ILE A 573 -17.92 -21.06 -9.55
CA ILE A 573 -18.50 -20.83 -10.88
C ILE A 573 -17.82 -19.62 -11.53
N PHE A 574 -17.18 -19.84 -12.69
CA PHE A 574 -16.62 -18.82 -13.56
C PHE A 574 -17.10 -19.04 -15.01
N PRO A 575 -17.19 -18.00 -15.85
CA PRO A 575 -17.44 -18.13 -17.29
C PRO A 575 -16.34 -18.93 -18.01
N SER A 576 -16.72 -19.97 -18.75
CA SER A 576 -15.83 -20.83 -19.53
C SER A 576 -16.61 -21.71 -20.52
N GLU A 577 -15.95 -22.26 -21.55
CA GLU A 577 -16.53 -23.30 -22.43
C GLU A 577 -17.09 -24.51 -21.65
N MET A 578 -16.57 -24.80 -20.44
CA MET A 578 -17.04 -25.90 -19.58
C MET A 578 -18.33 -25.58 -18.83
N THR A 579 -18.64 -24.29 -18.64
CA THR A 579 -19.82 -23.79 -17.91
C THR A 579 -20.88 -23.18 -18.83
N GLU A 580 -20.56 -22.99 -20.11
CA GLU A 580 -21.44 -22.51 -21.16
C GLU A 580 -22.68 -23.42 -21.33
N GLY A 581 -23.87 -22.82 -21.40
CA GLY A 581 -25.16 -23.54 -21.50
C GLY A 581 -25.62 -24.29 -20.24
N LEU A 582 -24.72 -24.61 -19.31
CA LEU A 582 -25.04 -25.29 -18.03
C LEU A 582 -25.44 -24.33 -16.91
N ILE A 583 -25.14 -23.04 -17.06
CA ILE A 583 -25.25 -22.02 -16.02
C ILE A 583 -25.93 -20.78 -16.61
N ASN A 584 -26.89 -20.23 -15.86
CA ASN A 584 -27.53 -18.93 -16.14
C ASN A 584 -27.59 -18.09 -14.85
N ASP A 585 -27.90 -16.80 -14.97
CA ASP A 585 -27.87 -15.87 -13.84
C ASP A 585 -28.77 -16.30 -12.68
N ALA A 586 -29.93 -16.92 -12.97
CA ALA A 586 -30.82 -17.45 -11.93
C ALA A 586 -30.21 -18.65 -11.18
N TYR A 587 -29.54 -19.56 -11.88
CA TYR A 587 -28.80 -20.68 -11.27
C TYR A 587 -27.64 -20.19 -10.40
N VAL A 588 -26.91 -19.17 -10.87
CA VAL A 588 -25.83 -18.52 -10.12
C VAL A 588 -26.39 -17.82 -8.87
N ALA A 589 -27.41 -16.99 -9.03
CA ALA A 589 -28.03 -16.24 -7.94
C ALA A 589 -28.67 -17.12 -6.85
N ALA A 590 -29.09 -18.34 -7.20
CA ALA A 590 -29.59 -19.35 -6.27
C ALA A 590 -28.48 -20.25 -5.68
N GLY A 591 -27.32 -20.33 -6.33
CA GLY A 591 -26.24 -21.27 -6.01
C GLY A 591 -24.94 -20.64 -5.50
N VAL A 592 -24.86 -19.32 -5.39
CA VAL A 592 -23.70 -18.57 -4.89
C VAL A 592 -24.21 -17.45 -3.97
N PRO A 593 -23.77 -17.37 -2.69
CA PRO A 593 -24.18 -16.29 -1.78
C PRO A 593 -23.91 -14.87 -2.29
N LEU A 594 -22.80 -14.62 -2.99
CA LEU A 594 -22.53 -13.34 -3.68
C LEU A 594 -23.42 -13.07 -4.91
N ARG A 595 -24.30 -14.02 -5.27
CA ARG A 595 -25.30 -13.96 -6.35
C ARG A 595 -24.79 -13.72 -7.77
N ARG A 596 -23.47 -13.70 -7.96
CA ARG A 596 -22.77 -13.58 -9.25
C ARG A 596 -21.75 -14.69 -9.46
N ALA A 597 -21.35 -14.90 -10.71
CA ALA A 597 -20.21 -15.73 -11.04
C ALA A 597 -18.91 -14.97 -10.71
N GLY A 598 -17.81 -15.71 -10.54
CA GLY A 598 -16.48 -15.11 -10.47
C GLY A 598 -16.07 -14.52 -11.81
N ASP A 599 -15.34 -13.41 -11.78
CA ASP A 599 -14.86 -12.68 -12.95
C ASP A 599 -13.32 -12.57 -13.00
N ILE A 600 -12.80 -11.78 -13.94
CA ILE A 600 -11.35 -11.59 -14.11
C ILE A 600 -10.70 -10.86 -12.93
N ASN A 601 -11.43 -10.03 -12.17
CA ASN A 601 -10.88 -9.34 -11.01
C ASN A 601 -10.74 -10.30 -9.82
N ASP A 602 -11.69 -11.21 -9.62
CA ASP A 602 -11.61 -12.22 -8.56
C ASP A 602 -10.40 -13.14 -8.75
N ILE A 603 -10.29 -13.80 -9.92
CA ILE A 603 -9.18 -14.71 -10.20
C ILE A 603 -7.88 -13.96 -10.47
N GLY A 604 -7.96 -12.74 -11.01
CA GLY A 604 -6.84 -11.83 -11.27
C GLY A 604 -6.15 -11.38 -9.98
N GLY A 605 -6.93 -10.94 -8.98
CA GLY A 605 -6.41 -10.61 -7.66
C GLY A 605 -5.73 -11.82 -7.00
N LEU A 606 -6.36 -13.00 -7.06
CA LEU A 606 -5.79 -14.21 -6.47
C LEU A 606 -4.50 -14.69 -7.19
N ILE A 607 -4.42 -14.63 -8.52
CA ILE A 607 -3.20 -15.03 -9.23
C ILE A 607 -2.06 -14.04 -8.99
N LEU A 608 -2.34 -12.74 -8.97
CA LEU A 608 -1.34 -11.72 -8.65
C LEU A 608 -0.84 -11.91 -7.23
N PHE A 609 -1.74 -12.11 -6.25
CA PHE A 609 -1.36 -12.46 -4.88
C PHE A 609 -0.41 -13.66 -4.83
N LEU A 610 -0.80 -14.82 -5.36
CA LEU A 610 0.00 -16.04 -5.25
C LEU A 610 1.33 -16.01 -6.01
N SER A 611 1.41 -15.25 -7.10
CA SER A 611 2.57 -15.21 -8.01
C SER A 611 3.62 -14.16 -7.66
N SER A 612 3.24 -13.18 -6.84
CA SER A 612 4.09 -12.05 -6.45
C SER A 612 4.71 -12.27 -5.06
N ARG A 613 5.28 -11.19 -4.49
CA ARG A 613 5.79 -11.18 -3.12
C ARG A 613 4.69 -11.32 -2.07
N ALA A 614 3.48 -10.86 -2.36
CA ALA A 614 2.32 -10.95 -1.47
C ALA A 614 2.07 -12.39 -0.99
N GLY A 615 2.13 -13.34 -1.93
CA GLY A 615 1.93 -14.76 -1.67
C GLY A 615 3.21 -15.56 -1.48
N SER A 616 4.40 -14.96 -1.36
CA SER A 616 5.66 -15.73 -1.37
C SER A 616 5.83 -16.64 -0.16
N TYR A 617 5.21 -16.31 0.97
CA TYR A 617 5.18 -17.15 2.18
C TYR A 617 4.12 -18.26 2.15
N VAL A 618 3.27 -18.31 1.12
CA VAL A 618 2.21 -19.31 0.98
C VAL A 618 2.79 -20.59 0.34
N ASN A 619 2.69 -21.75 1.00
CA ASN A 619 3.13 -23.04 0.42
C ASN A 619 2.26 -24.20 0.93
N GLY A 620 1.85 -25.11 0.05
CA GLY A 620 0.99 -26.27 0.37
C GLY A 620 -0.48 -25.94 0.67
N THR A 621 -0.92 -24.70 0.42
CA THR A 621 -2.29 -24.25 0.75
C THR A 621 -3.29 -24.51 -0.37
N VAL A 622 -4.58 -24.41 -0.02
CA VAL A 622 -5.71 -24.41 -0.97
C VAL A 622 -6.45 -23.10 -0.81
N GLN A 623 -6.58 -22.34 -1.89
CA GLN A 623 -7.30 -21.08 -1.93
C GLN A 623 -8.66 -21.31 -2.62
N LEU A 624 -9.73 -21.40 -1.83
CA LEU A 624 -11.09 -21.46 -2.34
C LEU A 624 -11.56 -20.07 -2.79
N ILE A 625 -12.04 -19.98 -4.03
CA ILE A 625 -12.59 -18.73 -4.60
C ILE A 625 -13.90 -19.02 -5.32
N ASP A 626 -15.00 -19.04 -4.55
CA ASP A 626 -16.29 -19.57 -5.01
C ASP A 626 -17.51 -18.70 -4.68
N GLY A 627 -17.30 -17.49 -4.16
CA GLY A 627 -18.36 -16.57 -3.74
C GLY A 627 -19.21 -17.09 -2.57
N GLY A 628 -18.67 -18.02 -1.77
CA GLY A 628 -19.36 -18.67 -0.65
C GLY A 628 -20.18 -19.90 -1.06
N ARG A 629 -20.07 -20.38 -2.30
CA ARG A 629 -20.90 -21.48 -2.83
C ARG A 629 -20.87 -22.73 -1.96
N LEU A 630 -19.71 -23.12 -1.42
CA LEU A 630 -19.61 -24.30 -0.55
C LEU A 630 -20.30 -24.13 0.81
N LEU A 631 -20.65 -22.92 1.25
CA LEU A 631 -21.48 -22.72 2.44
C LEU A 631 -22.92 -23.26 2.26
N LEU A 632 -23.37 -23.42 1.01
CA LEU A 632 -24.72 -23.89 0.66
C LEU A 632 -24.83 -25.41 0.49
N TYR A 633 -23.71 -26.15 0.56
CA TYR A 633 -23.67 -27.59 0.28
C TYR A 633 -22.76 -28.33 1.27
N PRO A 634 -23.12 -29.56 1.70
CA PRO A 634 -22.18 -30.42 2.43
C PRO A 634 -20.82 -30.54 1.73
N SER A 635 -19.76 -30.06 2.39
CA SER A 635 -18.38 -29.99 1.86
C SER A 635 -17.34 -30.64 2.80
N THR A 636 -16.12 -30.83 2.29
CA THR A 636 -14.92 -31.26 3.03
C THR A 636 -13.83 -30.18 3.10
N TYR A 637 -14.14 -28.97 2.63
CA TYR A 637 -13.39 -27.74 2.86
C TYR A 637 -13.98 -27.08 4.10
#